data_AF-T1B9P8-F1
#
_entry.id   AF-T1B9P8-F1
#
_cell.length_a   1.000
_cell.length_b   1.000
_cell.length_c   1.000
_cell.angle_alpha   90.00
_cell.angle_beta   90.00
_cell.angle_gamma   90.00
#
_symmetry.space_group_name_H-M   'P 1'
#
loop_
_entity.id
_entity.type
_entity.pdbx_description
1 polymer ?
#
loop_
_entity_poly.entity_id
_entity_poly.type
_entity_poly.pdbx_seq_one_letter_code
_entity_poly.pdbx_strand_id
1 'polypeptide(L)'
;MRPRIGTIGAGSEETDWVLSEWTALLSDLGKKDPAKLADRVDWAAKYVLLNQFREDEGLEWGDPWLESLDLEYHNIHPEKGLFRLLEQEGKHRRLVSDRQISDGLSKPPDYTRAYGRSMAVNHILEENDLSYIIQWFGI
;
A
#
# COMPACT_ATOMS: atom_id res chain seq x y z
N MET A 1 -1.03 11.92 -15.84
CA MET A 1 0.00 12.87 -16.32
C MET A 1 0.59 13.52 -15.07
N ARG A 2 1.86 13.23 -14.72
CA ARG A 2 2.47 13.74 -13.48
C ARG A 2 2.85 15.23 -13.66
N PRO A 3 2.49 16.13 -12.73
CA PRO A 3 2.86 17.54 -12.84
C PRO A 3 4.36 17.71 -12.56
N ARG A 4 5.05 18.51 -13.40
CA ARG A 4 6.44 18.94 -13.14
C ARG A 4 6.42 20.14 -12.21
N ILE A 5 7.02 19.99 -11.02
CA ILE A 5 7.35 21.11 -10.15
C ILE A 5 8.87 21.15 -10.03
N GLY A 6 9.44 22.34 -10.28
CA GLY A 6 10.86 22.57 -10.42
C GLY A 6 11.65 22.49 -9.10
N THR A 7 12.93 22.21 -9.32
CA THR A 7 14.02 21.88 -8.40
C THR A 7 14.17 22.78 -7.18
N ILE A 8 14.26 22.17 -5.99
CA ILE A 8 14.98 22.75 -4.85
C ILE A 8 15.71 21.65 -4.06
N GLY A 9 16.92 21.28 -4.52
CA GLY A 9 17.84 20.42 -3.76
C GLY A 9 18.50 19.34 -4.62
N ALA A 10 19.73 18.96 -4.31
CA ALA A 10 20.43 17.87 -4.96
C ALA A 10 19.82 16.50 -4.56
N GLY A 11 18.65 16.16 -5.13
CA GLY A 11 17.90 14.92 -4.91
C GLY A 11 17.34 14.39 -6.24
N SER A 12 17.02 13.09 -6.31
CA SER A 12 16.34 12.51 -7.48
C SER A 12 14.90 13.04 -7.59
N GLU A 13 14.25 12.86 -8.75
CA GLU A 13 12.82 13.18 -8.92
C GLU A 13 11.93 12.50 -7.87
N GLU A 14 12.35 11.31 -7.39
CA GLU A 14 11.68 10.60 -6.31
C GLU A 14 11.80 11.32 -4.98
N THR A 15 12.99 11.83 -4.62
CA THR A 15 13.19 12.62 -3.39
C THR A 15 12.30 13.85 -3.39
N ASP A 16 12.26 14.60 -4.51
CA ASP A 16 11.44 15.80 -4.64
C ASP A 16 9.94 15.46 -4.50
N TRP A 17 9.50 14.36 -5.10
CA TRP A 17 8.13 13.86 -4.97
C TRP A 17 7.77 13.50 -3.52
N VAL A 18 8.64 12.74 -2.83
CA VAL A 18 8.42 12.36 -1.42
C VAL A 18 8.30 13.59 -0.53
N LEU A 19 9.19 14.57 -0.69
CA LEU A 19 9.16 15.81 0.09
C LEU A 19 7.88 16.62 -0.19
N SER A 20 7.42 16.64 -1.45
CA SER A 20 6.20 17.34 -1.84
C SER A 20 4.95 16.70 -1.23
N GLU A 21 4.78 15.38 -1.37
CA GLU A 21 3.64 14.66 -0.79
C GLU A 21 3.64 14.75 0.74
N TRP A 22 4.81 14.66 1.38
CA TRP A 22 4.91 14.79 2.82
C TRP A 22 4.51 16.19 3.31
N THR A 23 4.97 17.24 2.62
CA THR A 23 4.59 18.63 2.94
C THR A 23 3.09 18.85 2.79
N ALA A 24 2.48 18.31 1.73
CA ALA A 24 1.05 18.39 1.50
C ALA A 24 0.27 17.65 2.60
N LEU A 25 0.70 16.43 2.95
CA LEU A 25 0.08 15.62 3.99
C LEU A 25 0.12 16.31 5.36
N LEU A 26 1.27 16.88 5.75
CA LEU A 26 1.37 17.62 7.02
C LEU A 26 0.48 18.87 7.03
N SER A 27 0.33 19.55 5.89
CA SER A 27 -0.58 20.69 5.75
C SER A 27 -2.05 20.28 5.88
N ASP A 28 -2.43 19.13 5.31
CA ASP A 28 -3.77 18.57 5.46
C ASP A 28 -4.04 18.09 6.90
N LEU A 29 -3.05 17.46 7.54
CA LEU A 29 -3.11 17.01 8.94
C LEU A 29 -3.34 18.19 9.90
N GLY A 30 -2.67 19.32 9.66
CA GLY A 30 -2.83 20.54 10.48
C GLY A 30 -4.26 21.08 10.50
N LYS A 31 -5.10 20.71 9.54
CA LYS A 31 -6.52 21.11 9.47
C LYS A 31 -7.41 20.33 10.44
N LYS A 32 -6.89 19.29 11.09
CA LYS A 32 -7.60 18.46 12.09
C LYS A 32 -8.90 17.85 11.57
N ASP A 33 -8.90 17.45 10.30
CA ASP A 33 -10.05 16.86 9.61
C ASP A 33 -9.60 15.57 8.91
N PRO A 34 -9.91 14.38 9.47
CA PRO A 34 -9.53 13.09 8.89
C PRO A 34 -9.99 12.91 7.44
N ALA A 35 -11.12 13.51 7.03
CA ALA A 35 -11.61 13.37 5.66
C ALA A 35 -10.62 13.90 4.61
N LYS A 36 -9.73 14.84 4.98
CA LYS A 36 -8.70 15.40 4.08
C LYS A 36 -7.52 14.46 3.85
N LEU A 37 -7.38 13.45 4.71
CA LEU A 37 -6.31 12.45 4.67
C LEU A 37 -6.83 11.08 4.19
N ALA A 38 -8.14 10.89 4.17
CA ALA A 38 -8.80 9.61 3.90
C ALA A 38 -8.47 9.01 2.52
N ASP A 39 -7.99 9.82 1.58
CA ASP A 39 -7.58 9.36 0.26
C ASP A 39 -6.16 8.78 0.21
N ARG A 40 -5.38 8.85 1.30
CA ARG A 40 -3.98 8.39 1.29
C ARG A 40 -3.44 7.89 2.63
N VAL A 41 -4.22 7.96 3.72
CA VAL A 41 -3.80 7.57 5.07
C VAL A 41 -4.82 6.62 5.68
N ASP A 42 -4.39 5.38 5.98
CA ASP A 42 -5.27 4.29 6.40
C ASP A 42 -6.12 4.60 7.63
N TRP A 43 -5.54 5.14 8.71
CA TRP A 43 -6.30 5.41 9.92
C TRP A 43 -7.42 6.42 9.68
N ALA A 44 -7.20 7.38 8.77
CA ALA A 44 -8.18 8.41 8.45
C ALA A 44 -9.27 7.86 7.53
N ALA A 45 -8.90 7.06 6.51
CA ALA A 45 -9.84 6.36 5.63
C ALA A 45 -10.78 5.46 6.43
N LYS A 46 -10.19 4.64 7.31
CA LYS A 46 -10.90 3.78 8.23
C LYS A 46 -11.80 4.55 9.20
N TYR A 47 -11.29 5.62 9.81
CA TYR A 47 -12.10 6.45 10.71
C TYR A 47 -13.34 7.00 10.01
N VAL A 48 -13.19 7.55 8.80
CA VAL A 48 -14.33 8.07 8.02
C VAL A 48 -15.34 6.97 7.73
N LEU A 49 -14.87 5.80 7.30
CA LEU A 49 -15.72 4.66 6.97
C LEU A 49 -16.49 4.13 8.18
N LEU A 50 -15.79 3.88 9.29
CA LEU A 50 -16.39 3.35 10.52
C LEU A 50 -17.30 4.38 11.19
N ASN A 51 -16.93 5.67 11.18
CA ASN A 51 -17.77 6.71 11.75
C ASN A 51 -19.07 6.89 10.95
N GLN A 52 -19.01 6.79 9.61
CA GLN A 52 -20.20 6.82 8.77
C GLN A 52 -21.15 5.66 9.13
N PHE A 53 -20.64 4.42 9.16
CA PHE A 53 -21.43 3.26 9.53
C PHE A 53 -22.00 3.37 10.96
N ARG A 54 -21.19 3.85 11.90
CA ARG A 54 -21.60 4.09 13.29
C ARG A 54 -22.76 5.09 13.36
N GLU A 55 -22.71 6.17 12.60
CA GLU A 55 -23.77 7.20 12.58
C GLU A 55 -25.04 6.67 11.89
N ASP A 56 -24.89 5.95 10.77
CA ASP A 56 -26.01 5.41 10.00
C ASP A 56 -26.80 4.34 10.78
N GLU A 57 -26.09 3.48 11.52
CA GLU A 57 -26.67 2.39 12.32
C GLU A 57 -26.92 2.78 13.79
N GLY A 58 -26.57 4.01 14.19
CA GLY A 58 -26.76 4.51 15.56
C GLY A 58 -25.94 3.76 16.62
N LEU A 59 -24.74 3.32 16.27
CA LEU A 59 -23.85 2.54 17.14
C LEU A 59 -22.95 3.42 18.01
N GLU A 60 -22.41 2.81 19.06
CA GLU A 60 -21.33 3.38 19.88
C GLU A 60 -19.98 2.81 19.44
N TRP A 61 -18.87 3.50 19.72
CA TRP A 61 -17.52 3.06 19.32
C TRP A 61 -17.09 1.72 19.90
N GLY A 62 -17.72 1.27 20.99
CA GLY A 62 -17.45 -0.03 21.60
C GLY A 62 -18.29 -1.18 21.04
N ASP A 63 -19.10 -0.94 20.00
CA ASP A 63 -19.95 -1.98 19.42
C ASP A 63 -19.11 -3.04 18.68
N PRO A 64 -19.33 -4.36 18.92
CA PRO A 64 -18.61 -5.43 18.23
C PRO A 64 -18.70 -5.40 16.70
N TRP A 65 -19.74 -4.77 16.13
CA TRP A 65 -19.84 -4.60 14.68
C TRP A 65 -18.71 -3.73 14.13
N LEU A 66 -18.32 -2.68 14.85
CA LEU A 66 -17.22 -1.81 14.44
C LEU A 66 -15.87 -2.54 14.53
N GLU A 67 -15.68 -3.41 15.53
CA GLU A 67 -14.50 -4.27 15.64
C GLU A 67 -14.42 -5.24 14.45
N SER A 68 -15.54 -5.84 14.07
CA SER A 68 -15.59 -6.72 12.89
C SER A 68 -15.25 -5.97 11.60
N LEU A 69 -15.76 -4.74 11.43
CA LEU A 69 -15.46 -3.91 10.26
C LEU A 69 -14.01 -3.40 10.24
N ASP A 70 -13.42 -3.13 11.41
CA ASP A 70 -12.00 -2.79 11.55
C ASP A 70 -11.10 -3.92 11.03
N LEU A 71 -11.45 -5.17 11.33
CA LEU A 71 -10.77 -6.35 10.78
C LEU A 71 -11.02 -6.51 9.28
N GLU A 72 -12.27 -6.34 8.82
CA GLU A 72 -12.63 -6.49 7.41
C GLU A 72 -11.97 -5.43 6.51
N TYR A 73 -11.67 -4.24 7.04
CA TYR A 73 -10.85 -3.22 6.36
C TYR A 73 -9.52 -3.79 5.88
N HIS A 74 -8.90 -4.66 6.68
CA HIS A 74 -7.58 -5.25 6.39
C HIS A 74 -7.64 -6.58 5.64
N ASN A 75 -8.83 -7.06 5.27
CA ASN A 75 -8.96 -8.29 4.52
C ASN A 75 -8.37 -8.12 3.11
N ILE A 76 -7.36 -8.94 2.78
CA ILE A 76 -6.62 -8.87 1.51
C ILE A 76 -7.39 -9.50 0.34
N HIS A 77 -8.54 -10.13 0.58
CA HIS A 77 -9.34 -10.75 -0.47
C HIS A 77 -9.84 -9.69 -1.46
N PRO A 78 -9.55 -9.79 -2.76
CA PRO A 78 -9.80 -8.71 -3.74
C PRO A 78 -11.24 -8.21 -3.83
N GLU A 79 -12.22 -9.11 -3.63
CA GLU A 79 -13.66 -8.83 -3.76
C GLU A 79 -14.39 -8.62 -2.42
N LYS A 80 -13.73 -8.90 -1.29
CA LYS A 80 -14.38 -8.87 0.04
C LYS A 80 -13.80 -7.78 0.92
N GLY A 81 -12.50 -7.55 0.80
CA GLY A 81 -11.77 -6.56 1.58
C GLY A 81 -12.39 -5.19 1.46
N LEU A 82 -12.77 -4.62 2.60
CA LEU A 82 -13.47 -3.34 2.63
C LEU A 82 -12.58 -2.19 2.10
N PHE A 83 -11.27 -2.25 2.34
CA PHE A 83 -10.32 -1.32 1.69
C PHE A 83 -10.29 -1.48 0.16
N ARG A 84 -10.43 -2.71 -0.35
CA ARG A 84 -10.42 -2.97 -1.81
C ARG A 84 -11.59 -2.28 -2.50
N LEU A 85 -12.74 -2.16 -1.84
CA LEU A 85 -13.87 -1.39 -2.35
C LEU A 85 -13.54 0.10 -2.48
N LEU A 86 -12.87 0.70 -1.47
CA LEU A 86 -12.43 2.10 -1.54
C LEU A 86 -11.44 2.34 -2.70
N GLU A 87 -10.53 1.40 -2.94
CA GLU A 87 -9.60 1.47 -4.08
C GLU A 87 -10.36 1.36 -5.42
N GLN A 88 -11.31 0.44 -5.54
CA GLN A 88 -12.13 0.25 -6.75
C GLN A 88 -13.02 1.46 -7.07
N GLU A 89 -13.54 2.13 -6.04
CA GLU A 89 -14.32 3.37 -6.17
C GLU A 89 -13.45 4.61 -6.44
N GLY A 90 -12.12 4.47 -6.47
CA GLY A 90 -11.20 5.58 -6.68
C GLY A 90 -11.13 6.56 -5.50
N LYS A 91 -11.59 6.14 -4.32
CA LYS A 91 -11.56 6.94 -3.08
C LYS A 91 -10.20 6.93 -2.40
N HIS A 92 -9.30 6.02 -2.80
CA HIS A 92 -7.93 5.96 -2.30
C HIS A 92 -6.91 6.07 -3.44
N ARG A 93 -5.87 6.86 -3.21
CA ARG A 93 -4.77 7.06 -4.17
C ARG A 93 -3.93 5.80 -4.29
N ARG A 94 -3.48 5.51 -5.51
CA ARG A 94 -2.56 4.41 -5.81
C ARG A 94 -1.19 4.95 -6.15
N LEU A 95 -0.15 4.32 -5.59
CA LEU A 95 1.25 4.63 -5.92
C LEU A 95 1.80 3.74 -7.06
N VAL A 96 1.25 2.54 -7.19
CA VAL A 96 1.65 1.54 -8.18
C VAL A 96 0.44 1.09 -8.99
N SER A 97 0.68 0.75 -10.25
CA SER A 97 -0.33 0.20 -11.15
C SER A 97 -0.51 -1.31 -10.98
N ASP A 98 -1.64 -1.86 -11.43
CA ASP A 98 -1.87 -3.32 -11.43
C ASP A 98 -0.81 -4.08 -12.21
N ARG A 99 -0.28 -3.47 -13.28
CA ARG A 99 0.84 -4.04 -14.04
C ARG A 99 2.10 -4.16 -13.18
N GLN A 100 2.46 -3.12 -12.43
CA GLN A 100 3.63 -3.16 -11.54
C GLN A 100 3.46 -4.19 -10.41
N ILE A 101 2.24 -4.33 -9.88
CA ILE A 101 1.92 -5.36 -8.88
C ILE A 101 2.08 -6.75 -9.51
N SER A 102 1.49 -6.98 -10.69
CA SER A 102 1.59 -8.26 -11.40
C SER A 102 3.04 -8.61 -11.77
N ASP A 103 3.83 -7.62 -12.19
CA ASP A 103 5.25 -7.81 -12.47
C ASP A 103 6.00 -8.21 -11.19
N GLY A 104 5.70 -7.60 -10.05
CA GLY A 104 6.32 -7.91 -8.76
C GLY A 104 6.02 -9.31 -8.20
N LEU A 105 5.02 -10.02 -8.74
CA LEU A 105 4.73 -11.41 -8.34
C LEU A 105 5.80 -12.40 -8.85
N SER A 106 6.46 -12.08 -9.97
CA SER A 106 7.41 -13.00 -10.63
C SER A 106 8.77 -12.38 -10.90
N LYS A 107 8.88 -11.05 -10.93
CA LYS A 107 10.14 -10.35 -11.19
C LYS A 107 10.73 -9.85 -9.88
N PRO A 108 11.95 -10.31 -9.51
CA PRO A 108 12.65 -9.76 -8.37
C PRO A 108 13.07 -8.30 -8.66
N PRO A 109 13.35 -7.49 -7.62
CA PRO A 109 13.91 -6.16 -7.82
C PRO A 109 15.32 -6.24 -8.42
N ASP A 110 15.50 -5.52 -9.53
CA ASP A 110 16.77 -5.40 -10.24
C ASP A 110 17.88 -4.80 -9.36
N TYR A 111 19.13 -5.10 -9.70
CA TYR A 111 20.33 -4.53 -9.05
C TYR A 111 20.41 -4.78 -7.53
N THR A 112 19.66 -5.76 -7.03
CA THR A 112 19.74 -6.24 -5.64
C THR A 112 20.12 -7.72 -5.61
N ARG A 113 20.54 -8.19 -4.43
CA ARG A 113 20.76 -9.62 -4.18
C ARG A 113 19.52 -10.50 -4.41
N ALA A 114 18.31 -9.92 -4.40
CA ALA A 114 17.09 -10.68 -4.67
C ALA A 114 17.04 -11.17 -6.12
N TYR A 115 17.61 -10.42 -7.07
CA TYR A 115 17.75 -10.86 -8.46
C TYR A 115 18.57 -12.15 -8.56
N GLY A 116 19.77 -12.16 -7.97
CA GLY A 116 20.63 -13.34 -7.93
C GLY A 116 19.97 -14.54 -7.25
N ARG A 117 19.21 -14.30 -6.15
CA ARG A 117 18.44 -15.36 -5.50
C ARG A 117 17.37 -15.95 -6.41
N SER A 118 16.63 -15.12 -7.14
CA SER A 118 15.61 -15.61 -8.08
C SER A 118 16.22 -16.48 -9.18
N MET A 119 17.39 -16.10 -9.70
CA MET A 119 18.10 -16.90 -10.71
C MET A 119 18.47 -18.28 -10.16
N ALA A 120 18.99 -18.35 -8.93
CA ALA A 120 19.33 -19.62 -8.29
C ALA A 120 18.09 -20.49 -8.03
N VAL A 121 16.99 -19.91 -7.53
CA VAL A 121 15.72 -20.63 -7.35
C VAL A 121 15.24 -21.23 -8.67
N ASN A 122 15.20 -20.42 -9.74
CA ASN A 122 14.73 -20.89 -11.04
C ASN A 122 15.59 -22.02 -11.60
N HIS A 123 16.92 -21.89 -11.52
CA HIS A 123 17.84 -22.92 -11.99
C HIS A 123 17.66 -24.26 -11.25
N ILE A 124 17.52 -24.24 -9.92
CA ILE A 124 17.37 -25.48 -9.16
C ILE A 124 16.00 -26.14 -9.40
N LEU A 125 14.94 -25.35 -9.58
CA LEU A 125 13.62 -25.85 -9.95
C LEU A 125 13.62 -26.53 -11.33
N GLU A 126 14.48 -26.09 -12.26
CA GLU A 126 14.65 -26.72 -13.57
C GLU A 126 15.39 -28.07 -13.47
N GLU A 127 16.44 -28.15 -12.65
CA GLU A 127 17.28 -29.36 -12.52
C GLU A 127 16.64 -30.51 -11.71
N ASN A 128 15.54 -30.27 -10.98
CA ASN A 128 14.66 -31.26 -10.32
C ASN A 128 15.31 -32.27 -9.35
N ASP A 129 16.58 -32.12 -8.94
CA ASP A 129 17.29 -33.19 -8.22
C ASP A 129 18.14 -32.74 -7.02
N LEU A 130 17.86 -31.56 -6.43
CA LEU A 130 18.62 -31.06 -5.28
C LEU A 130 17.71 -30.60 -4.13
N SER A 131 18.02 -31.06 -2.92
CA SER A 131 17.54 -30.45 -1.68
C SER A 131 18.43 -29.25 -1.37
N TYR A 132 17.88 -28.04 -1.40
CA TYR A 132 18.62 -26.79 -1.17
C TYR A 132 17.98 -25.95 -0.06
N ILE A 133 18.78 -25.10 0.58
CA ILE A 133 18.31 -24.12 1.56
C ILE A 133 18.75 -22.73 1.08
N ILE A 134 17.82 -21.97 0.54
CA ILE A 134 18.07 -20.58 0.11
C ILE A 134 17.69 -19.61 1.22
N GLN A 135 18.61 -18.74 1.61
CA GLN A 135 18.42 -17.73 2.65
C GLN A 135 18.80 -16.32 2.18
N TRP A 136 18.74 -15.35 3.11
CA TRP A 136 19.04 -13.95 2.82
C TRP A 136 20.52 -13.68 2.54
N PHE A 137 21.43 -14.46 3.15
CA PHE A 137 22.89 -14.27 3.09
C PHE A 137 23.64 -15.39 2.37
N GLY A 138 22.93 -16.42 1.89
CA GLY A 138 23.53 -17.59 1.26
C GLY A 138 22.50 -18.39 0.47
N ILE A 139 23.02 -19.18 -0.47
CA ILE A 139 22.34 -20.22 -1.25
C ILE A 139 23.07 -21.52 -0.94
#